data_AF-A0A379XRD8-F1
#
_entry.id   AF-A0A379XRD8-F1
#
_cell.length_a   1.000
_cell.length_b   1.000
_cell.length_c   1.000
_cell.angle_alpha   90.00
_cell.angle_beta   90.00
_cell.angle_gamma   90.00
#
_symmetry.space_group_name_H-M   'P 1'
#
loop_
_entity.id
_entity.type
_entity.pdbx_description
1 polymer ?
#
loop_
_entity_poly.entity_id
_entity_poly.type
_entity_poly.pdbx_seq_one_letter_code
_entity_poly.pdbx_strand_id
1 'polypeptide(L)'
;MQFKNTPQRYGVVSAALHWLTALVVYGMFALGLWMVTLSYYDGWYYQAPELHKSIGILLMMALLVRIIWRLYSPPPLRWPTIPV
;
A
#
# COMPACT_ATOMS: atom_id res chain seq x y z
N MET A 1 -2.24 -20.20 -11.38
CA MET A 1 -1.93 -18.80 -11.00
C MET A 1 -0.45 -18.71 -10.64
N GLN A 2 0.31 -17.74 -11.14
CA GLN A 2 1.74 -17.62 -10.82
C GLN A 2 1.95 -16.71 -9.61
N PHE A 3 2.59 -17.25 -8.55
CA PHE A 3 2.81 -16.54 -7.29
C PHE A 3 3.93 -15.48 -7.40
N LYS A 4 5.01 -15.78 -8.11
CA LYS A 4 6.15 -14.88 -8.34
C LYS A 4 6.03 -14.13 -9.67
N ASN A 5 6.73 -13.01 -9.81
CA ASN A 5 6.86 -12.29 -11.08
C ASN A 5 7.59 -13.15 -12.12
N THR A 6 7.22 -12.98 -13.38
CA THR A 6 7.98 -13.46 -14.53
C THR A 6 8.53 -12.26 -15.30
N PRO A 7 9.44 -12.45 -16.27
CA PRO A 7 9.96 -11.36 -17.09
C PRO A 7 8.87 -10.61 -17.89
N GLN A 8 7.68 -11.18 -18.05
CA GLN A 8 6.57 -10.62 -18.84
C GLN A 8 5.37 -10.17 -17.99
N ARG A 9 5.16 -10.69 -16.76
CA ARG A 9 4.00 -10.32 -15.93
C ARG A 9 4.31 -10.29 -14.44
N TYR A 10 3.58 -9.44 -13.73
CA TYR A 10 3.55 -9.48 -12.26
C TYR A 10 2.86 -10.76 -11.74
N GLY A 11 3.44 -11.33 -10.69
CA GLY A 11 2.85 -12.44 -9.94
C GLY A 11 1.67 -11.98 -9.10
N VAL A 12 0.83 -12.93 -8.68
CA VAL A 12 -0.37 -12.66 -7.87
C VAL A 12 0.00 -11.98 -6.56
N VAL A 13 1.12 -12.33 -5.92
CA VAL A 13 1.56 -11.70 -4.66
C VAL A 13 1.89 -10.22 -4.87
N SER A 14 2.62 -9.88 -5.94
CA SER A 14 2.97 -8.49 -6.25
C SER A 14 1.73 -7.64 -6.56
N ALA A 15 0.77 -8.21 -7.31
CA ALA A 15 -0.49 -7.54 -7.62
C ALA A 15 -1.35 -7.34 -6.37
N ALA A 16 -1.49 -8.38 -5.53
CA ALA A 16 -2.25 -8.32 -4.29
C ALA A 16 -1.67 -7.28 -3.31
N LEU A 17 -0.35 -7.30 -3.09
CA LEU A 17 0.32 -6.29 -2.25
C LEU A 17 0.09 -4.87 -2.78
N HIS A 18 0.17 -4.67 -4.10
CA HIS A 18 -0.05 -3.35 -4.69
C HIS A 18 -1.48 -2.84 -4.48
N TRP A 19 -2.49 -3.65 -4.81
CA TRP A 19 -3.89 -3.26 -4.70
C TRP A 19 -4.33 -3.12 -3.24
N LEU A 20 -3.82 -3.96 -2.33
CA LEU A 20 -4.07 -3.82 -0.90
C LEU A 20 -3.52 -2.49 -0.38
N THR A 21 -2.26 -2.15 -0.71
CA THR A 21 -1.69 -0.84 -0.36
C THR A 21 -2.53 0.30 -0.93
N ALA A 22 -2.93 0.22 -2.21
CA ALA A 22 -3.73 1.27 -2.85
C ALA A 22 -5.07 1.49 -2.11
N LEU A 23 -5.80 0.41 -1.81
CA LEU A 23 -7.07 0.47 -1.08
C LEU A 23 -6.91 1.15 0.28
N VAL A 24 -5.89 0.74 1.05
CA VAL A 24 -5.61 1.30 2.38
C VAL A 24 -5.22 2.77 2.29
N VAL A 25 -4.42 3.17 1.30
CA VAL A 25 -4.05 4.59 1.08
C VAL A 25 -5.29 5.44 0.79
N TYR A 26 -6.18 5.00 -0.11
CA TYR A 26 -7.42 5.73 -0.39
C TYR A 26 -8.34 5.83 0.84
N GLY A 27 -8.48 4.73 1.60
CA GLY A 27 -9.25 4.73 2.85
C GLY A 27 -8.65 5.66 3.90
N MET A 28 -7.33 5.66 4.07
CA MET A 28 -6.61 6.54 4.99
C MET A 28 -6.71 8.01 4.58
N PHE A 29 -6.70 8.30 3.29
CA PHE A 29 -6.90 9.66 2.78
C PHE A 29 -8.31 10.17 3.08
N ALA A 30 -9.34 9.37 2.80
CA ALA A 30 -10.72 9.70 3.13
C ALA A 30 -10.93 9.88 4.64
N LEU A 31 -10.35 8.98 5.46
CA LEU A 31 -10.36 9.09 6.92
C LEU A 31 -9.66 10.38 7.38
N GLY A 32 -8.54 10.74 6.77
CA GLY A 32 -7.82 12.00 7.00
C GLY A 32 -8.67 13.24 6.76
N LEU A 33 -9.34 13.29 5.61
CA LEU A 33 -10.24 14.40 5.26
C LEU A 33 -11.48 14.47 6.16
N TRP A 34 -11.99 13.33 6.64
CA TRP A 34 -13.09 13.33 7.60
C TRP A 34 -12.65 13.79 9.00
N MET A 35 -11.47 13.41 9.47
CA MET A 35 -11.00 13.82 10.80
C MET A 35 -10.87 15.33 10.95
N VAL A 36 -10.51 16.05 9.87
CA VAL A 36 -10.40 17.52 9.94
C VAL A 36 -11.74 18.23 10.05
N THR A 37 -12.86 17.51 9.88
CA THR A 37 -14.20 18.06 10.12
C THR A 37 -14.67 17.85 11.56
N LEU A 38 -13.93 17.08 12.38
CA LEU A 38 -14.29 16.80 13.76
C LEU A 38 -13.90 17.95 14.69
N SER A 39 -14.82 18.30 15.58
CA SER A 39 -14.61 19.23 16.68
C SER A 39 -14.40 18.49 18.00
N TYR A 40 -13.93 19.22 19.01
CA TYR A 40 -13.73 18.66 20.36
C TYR A 40 -15.00 18.03 20.97
N TYR A 41 -16.19 18.47 20.55
CA TYR A 41 -17.46 17.95 21.05
C TYR A 41 -17.91 16.67 20.34
N ASP A 42 -17.26 16.29 19.24
CA ASP A 42 -17.59 15.07 18.52
C ASP A 42 -16.99 13.85 19.21
N GLY A 43 -17.82 12.83 19.44
CA GLY A 43 -17.42 11.62 20.17
C GLY A 43 -16.30 10.80 19.51
N TRP A 44 -15.93 11.10 18.25
CA TRP A 44 -14.85 10.47 17.49
C TRP A 44 -13.56 11.31 17.40
N TYR A 45 -13.53 12.48 18.03
CA TYR A 45 -12.41 13.43 17.94
C TYR A 45 -11.06 12.80 18.32
N TYR A 46 -11.03 11.86 19.26
CA TYR A 46 -9.81 11.15 19.66
C TYR A 46 -9.65 9.80 18.97
N GLN A 47 -10.74 9.06 18.77
CA GLN A 47 -10.73 7.69 18.27
C GLN A 47 -10.34 7.63 16.80
N ALA A 48 -10.80 8.59 15.98
CA ALA A 48 -10.47 8.61 14.55
C ALA A 48 -8.96 8.83 14.33
N PRO A 49 -8.29 9.80 15.00
CA PRO A 49 -6.84 9.93 14.94
C PRO A 49 -6.05 8.72 15.44
N GLU A 50 -6.47 8.06 16.53
CA GLU A 50 -5.83 6.81 16.99
C GLU A 50 -5.96 5.69 15.95
N LEU A 51 -7.15 5.56 15.35
CA LEU A 51 -7.38 4.59 14.29
C LEU A 51 -6.52 4.90 13.05
N HIS A 52 -6.45 6.17 12.63
CA HIS A 52 -5.59 6.60 11.52
C HIS A 52 -4.12 6.27 11.78
N LYS A 53 -3.60 6.60 12.97
CA LYS A 53 -2.21 6.26 13.34
C LYS A 53 -1.93 4.76 13.28
N SER A 54 -2.81 3.94 13.89
CA SER A 54 -2.63 2.49 13.93
C SER A 54 -2.64 1.86 12.52
N ILE A 55 -3.60 2.24 11.67
CA ILE A 55 -3.67 1.78 10.28
C ILE A 55 -2.47 2.28 9.48
N GLY A 56 -2.01 3.51 9.73
CA GLY A 56 -0.80 4.07 9.12
C GLY A 56 0.46 3.27 9.44
N ILE A 57 0.60 2.78 10.67
CA ILE A 57 1.71 1.90 11.07
C ILE A 57 1.61 0.55 10.36
N LEU A 58 0.42 -0.05 10.26
CA LEU A 58 0.20 -1.28 9.49
C LEU A 58 0.53 -1.10 8.01
N LEU A 59 0.14 0.03 7.42
CA LEU A 59 0.47 0.39 6.04
C LEU A 59 1.99 0.52 5.85
N MET A 60 2.69 1.17 6.78
CA MET A 60 4.15 1.26 6.76
C MET A 60 4.80 -0.14 6.78
N MET A 61 4.34 -1.04 7.65
CA MET A 61 4.83 -2.42 7.68
C MET A 61 4.54 -3.16 6.37
N ALA A 62 3.35 -2.98 5.78
CA ALA A 62 3.02 -3.57 4.48
C ALA A 62 3.92 -3.04 3.34
N LEU A 63 4.30 -1.76 3.38
CA LEU A 63 5.27 -1.18 2.44
C LEU A 63 6.65 -1.81 2.59
N LEU A 64 7.12 -2.06 3.82
CA LEU A 64 8.38 -2.77 4.06
C LEU A 64 8.34 -4.20 3.49
N VAL A 65 7.26 -4.94 3.77
CA VAL A 65 7.04 -6.28 3.19
C VAL A 65 7.05 -6.22 1.66
N ARG A 66 6.44 -5.19 1.07
CA ARG A 66 6.42 -5.00 -0.38
C ARG A 66 7.81 -4.72 -0.95
N ILE A 67 8.63 -3.92 -0.26
CA ILE A 67 10.03 -3.65 -0.66
C ILE A 67 10.84 -4.96 -0.59
N ILE A 68 10.75 -5.68 0.51
CA ILE A 68 11.41 -6.98 0.70
C ILE A 68 10.98 -7.96 -0.41
N TRP A 69 9.68 -8.04 -0.70
CA TRP A 69 9.15 -8.89 -1.76
C TRP A 69 9.71 -8.52 -3.14
N ARG A 70 9.87 -7.23 -3.43
CA ARG A 70 10.46 -6.75 -4.69
C ARG A 70 11.92 -7.18 -4.85
N LEU A 71 12.66 -7.34 -3.75
CA LEU A 71 14.04 -7.84 -3.79
C LEU A 71 14.08 -9.34 -4.15
N TYR A 72 13.15 -10.14 -3.60
CA TYR A 72 13.06 -11.58 -3.91
C TYR A 72 12.38 -11.90 -5.24
N SER A 73 11.49 -11.02 -5.70
CA SER A 73 10.77 -11.14 -6.95
C SER A 73 10.96 -9.85 -7.74
N PRO A 74 12.09 -9.70 -8.46
CA PRO A 74 12.35 -8.51 -9.23
C PRO A 74 11.22 -8.25 -10.23
N PRO A 75 10.90 -6.97 -10.49
CA PRO A 75 9.89 -6.62 -11.47
C PRO A 75 10.32 -7.08 -12.88
N PRO A 76 9.37 -7.38 -13.77
CA PRO A 76 9.65 -7.68 -15.17
C PRO A 76 10.51 -6.59 -15.80
N LEU A 77 11.37 -6.98 -16.75
CA LEU A 77 12.28 -6.04 -17.40
C LEU A 77 11.46 -4.94 -18.06
N ARG A 78 11.77 -3.70 -17.68
CA ARG A 78 11.26 -2.50 -18.31
C ARG A 78 11.95 -2.36 -19.68
N TRP A 79 11.38 -3.03 -20.69
CA TRP A 79 11.67 -2.87 -22.13
C TRP A 79 13.00 -3.53 -22.58
N PRO A 80 13.11 -4.03 -23.83
CA PRO A 80 14.37 -4.56 -24.34
C PRO A 80 15.36 -3.41 -24.48
N THR A 81 16.43 -3.41 -23.70
CA THR A 81 17.59 -2.55 -23.96
C THR A 81 18.22 -3.03 -25.27
N ILE A 82 17.92 -2.36 -26.37
CA ILE A 82 18.66 -2.53 -27.62
C ILE A 82 20.10 -2.06 -27.32
N PRO A 83 21.13 -2.91 -27.50
CA PRO A 83 22.50 -2.43 -27.44
C PRO A 83 22.73 -1.49 -28.64
N VAL A 84 23.07 -0.23 -28.36
CA VAL A 84 23.57 0.73 -29.35
C VAL A 84 25.07 0.51 -29.49
#